data_AF-A0A519XTE9-F1
#
_entry.id   AF-A0A519XTE9-F1
#
_cell.length_a   1.000
_cell.length_b   1.000
_cell.length_c   1.000
_cell.angle_alpha   90.00
_cell.angle_beta   90.00
_cell.angle_gamma   90.00
#
_symmetry.space_group_name_H-M   'P 1'
#
loop_
_entity.id
_entity.type
_entity.pdbx_description
1 polymer ?
#
loop_
_entity_poly.entity_id
_entity_poly.type
_entity_poly.pdbx_seq_one_letter_code
_entity_poly.pdbx_strand_id
1 'polypeptide(L)'
;MSTFLFFLYSLGLLLGALGIVVTLLPLLRQTAWWIRVFDFPRLQIVAGLLVSGLLLALPGRALPYAPLLWGLLLAATGYQLTRIWPYTPLHRKQVLDARRSPTDDAHHFSILVTNVLMYNRDAARCLGLIREYQPDVVLAVETDDWWLSQLASITPDYPHTCHAPLPNTYGMLVFSRLPLVEKEIRFLLEPDIPSFHGRVQLRSGTLVNLHFVHP
;
A
#
# COMPACT_ATOMS: atom_id res chain seq x y z
N MET A 1 15.53 3.27 -45.06
CA MET A 1 14.45 3.40 -44.06
C MET A 1 13.87 4.79 -44.20
N SER A 2 12.54 4.95 -44.27
CA SER A 2 11.93 6.29 -44.34
C SER A 2 12.18 7.06 -43.04
N THR A 3 12.17 8.39 -43.08
CA THR A 3 12.31 9.26 -41.89
C THR A 3 11.29 8.89 -40.81
N PHE A 4 10.08 8.52 -41.22
CA PHE A 4 9.02 8.06 -40.33
C PHE A 4 9.37 6.73 -39.63
N LEU A 5 9.83 5.72 -40.38
CA LEU A 5 10.24 4.44 -39.78
C LEU A 5 11.46 4.61 -38.86
N PHE A 6 12.39 5.50 -39.20
CA PHE A 6 13.50 5.84 -38.32
C PHE A 6 13.03 6.41 -36.99
N PHE A 7 12.10 7.37 -37.04
CA PHE A 7 11.51 7.94 -35.82
C PHE A 7 10.83 6.88 -34.94
N LEU A 8 9.98 6.04 -35.52
CA LEU A 8 9.30 4.96 -34.79
C LEU A 8 10.30 3.97 -34.17
N TYR A 9 11.35 3.63 -34.90
CA TYR A 9 12.40 2.73 -34.42
C TYR A 9 13.18 3.34 -33.24
N SER A 10 13.55 4.63 -33.35
CA SER A 10 14.19 5.37 -32.26
C SER A 10 13.31 5.48 -31.03
N LEU A 11 11.99 5.68 -31.21
CA LEU A 11 11.04 5.67 -30.11
C LEU A 11 10.97 4.30 -29.43
N GLY A 12 10.98 3.21 -30.21
CA GLY A 12 11.07 1.84 -29.68
C GLY A 12 12.30 1.64 -28.81
N LEU A 13 13.48 2.03 -29.30
CA LEU A 13 14.73 1.97 -28.52
C LEU A 13 14.65 2.77 -27.21
N LEU A 14 14.11 3.99 -27.26
CA LEU A 14 13.97 4.85 -26.10
C LEU A 14 13.04 4.23 -25.04
N LEU A 15 11.86 3.77 -25.46
CA LEU A 15 10.87 3.14 -24.58
C LEU A 15 11.41 1.85 -23.97
N GLY A 16 12.10 1.03 -24.77
CA GLY A 16 12.72 -0.21 -24.31
C GLY A 16 13.81 0.03 -23.29
N ALA A 17 14.73 0.96 -23.58
CA ALA A 17 15.81 1.32 -22.66
C ALA A 17 15.25 1.88 -21.34
N LEU A 18 14.29 2.81 -21.42
CA LEU A 18 13.63 3.35 -20.24
C LEU A 18 12.92 2.26 -19.43
N GLY A 19 12.12 1.41 -20.09
CA GLY A 19 11.38 0.31 -19.48
C GLY A 19 12.29 -0.69 -18.76
N ILE A 20 13.46 -1.00 -19.33
CA ILE A 20 14.48 -1.86 -18.71
C ILE A 20 15.07 -1.14 -17.48
N VAL A 21 15.50 0.11 -17.61
CA VAL A 21 16.10 0.87 -16.51
C VAL A 21 15.14 0.98 -15.33
N VAL A 22 13.89 1.39 -15.55
CA VAL A 22 12.89 1.52 -14.48
C VAL A 22 12.49 0.16 -13.87
N THR A 23 12.66 -0.94 -14.60
CA THR A 23 12.47 -2.30 -14.06
C THR A 23 13.64 -2.73 -13.17
N LEU A 24 14.87 -2.35 -13.53
CA LEU A 24 16.07 -2.71 -12.78
C LEU A 24 16.29 -1.82 -11.55
N LEU A 25 15.88 -0.55 -11.61
CA LEU A 25 16.19 0.44 -10.56
C LEU A 25 15.69 0.02 -9.16
N PRO A 26 14.45 -0.49 -8.98
CA PRO A 26 13.98 -0.95 -7.68
C PRO A 26 14.71 -2.21 -7.15
N LEU A 27 15.44 -2.94 -8.01
CA LEU A 27 16.23 -4.12 -7.60
C LEU A 27 17.48 -3.74 -6.80
N LEU A 28 17.88 -2.48 -6.82
CA LEU A 28 19.03 -1.96 -6.05
C LEU A 28 18.77 -1.96 -4.53
N ARG A 29 17.56 -2.32 -4.08
CA ARG A 29 17.14 -2.37 -2.65
C ARG A 29 17.34 -1.05 -1.88
N GLN A 30 17.41 0.06 -2.61
CA GLN A 30 17.45 1.40 -2.02
C GLN A 30 16.05 1.86 -1.67
N THR A 31 15.88 2.50 -0.51
CA THR A 31 14.59 3.00 -0.01
C THR A 31 14.21 4.38 -0.55
N ALA A 32 15.10 5.03 -1.31
CA ALA A 32 14.85 6.35 -1.87
C ALA A 32 13.55 6.38 -2.70
N TRP A 33 12.63 7.29 -2.36
CA TRP A 33 11.28 7.33 -2.93
C TRP A 33 11.26 7.39 -4.46
N TRP A 34 12.18 8.14 -5.08
CA TRP A 34 12.28 8.30 -6.54
C TRP A 34 12.77 7.03 -7.25
N ILE A 35 13.37 6.07 -6.53
CA ILE A 35 13.66 4.71 -7.01
C ILE A 35 12.42 3.84 -6.84
N ARG A 36 11.81 3.90 -5.65
CA ARG A 36 10.64 3.08 -5.30
C ARG A 36 9.38 3.43 -6.08
N VAL A 37 9.29 4.65 -6.63
CA VAL A 37 8.15 5.08 -7.47
C VAL A 37 7.91 4.13 -8.66
N PHE A 38 8.95 3.47 -9.17
CA PHE A 38 8.84 2.54 -10.29
C PHE A 38 8.29 1.16 -9.91
N ASP A 39 8.06 0.90 -8.62
CA ASP A 39 7.33 -0.31 -8.18
C ASP A 39 5.82 -0.22 -8.37
N PHE A 40 5.27 0.98 -8.61
CA PHE A 40 3.84 1.22 -8.72
C PHE A 40 3.28 1.08 -10.16
N PRO A 41 3.85 1.74 -11.20
CA PRO A 41 3.24 1.77 -12.53
C PRO A 41 3.57 0.52 -13.37
N ARG A 42 3.43 -0.69 -12.79
CA ARG A 42 3.87 -1.95 -13.43
C ARG A 42 3.17 -2.22 -14.76
N LEU A 43 1.87 -1.91 -14.84
CA LEU A 43 1.09 -2.07 -16.07
C LEU A 43 1.58 -1.13 -17.17
N GLN A 44 1.89 0.12 -16.84
CA GLN A 44 2.42 1.12 -17.76
C GLN A 44 3.82 0.72 -18.24
N ILE A 45 4.66 0.16 -17.36
CA ILE A 45 5.99 -0.35 -17.72
C ILE A 45 5.86 -1.52 -18.71
N VAL A 46 4.99 -2.50 -18.44
CA VAL A 46 4.73 -3.61 -19.38
C VAL A 46 4.20 -3.09 -20.71
N ALA A 47 3.23 -2.18 -20.70
CA ALA A 47 2.70 -1.59 -21.93
C ALA A 47 3.80 -0.89 -22.74
N GLY A 48 4.68 -0.11 -22.09
CA GLY A 48 5.82 0.53 -22.73
C GLY A 48 6.83 -0.47 -23.33
N LEU A 49 7.12 -1.56 -22.61
CA LEU A 49 8.00 -2.64 -23.10
C LEU A 49 7.39 -3.38 -24.30
N LEU A 50 6.08 -3.66 -24.27
CA LEU A 50 5.37 -4.29 -25.39
C LEU A 50 5.33 -3.37 -26.62
N VAL A 51 5.00 -2.09 -26.44
CA VAL A 51 5.05 -1.09 -27.52
C VAL A 51 6.46 -0.98 -28.08
N SER A 52 7.49 -0.95 -27.24
CA SER A 52 8.89 -1.01 -27.66
C SER A 52 9.16 -2.24 -28.55
N GLY A 53 8.75 -3.43 -28.12
CA GLY A 53 8.89 -4.66 -28.90
C GLY A 53 8.20 -4.56 -30.27
N LEU A 54 6.96 -4.09 -30.32
CA LEU A 54 6.21 -3.91 -31.57
C LEU A 54 6.90 -2.92 -32.53
N LEU A 55 7.40 -1.80 -32.01
CA LEU A 55 8.10 -0.80 -32.83
C LEU A 55 9.44 -1.33 -33.37
N LEU A 56 10.17 -2.13 -32.59
CA LEU A 56 11.44 -2.73 -32.99
C LEU A 56 11.28 -3.92 -33.96
N ALA A 57 10.09 -4.52 -34.02
CA ALA A 57 9.74 -5.56 -34.98
C ALA A 57 9.41 -5.01 -36.37
N LEU A 58 9.23 -3.69 -36.52
CA LEU A 58 9.02 -3.06 -37.83
C LEU A 58 10.27 -3.20 -38.72
N PRO A 59 10.11 -3.28 -40.05
CA PRO A 59 11.24 -3.36 -40.98
C PRO A 59 12.20 -2.18 -40.79
N GLY A 60 13.46 -2.47 -40.49
CA GLY A 60 14.41 -1.45 -40.11
C GLY A 60 15.87 -1.89 -40.22
N ARG A 61 16.76 -1.06 -39.69
CA ARG A 61 18.20 -1.32 -39.69
C ARG A 61 18.52 -2.48 -38.75
N ALA A 62 19.34 -3.42 -39.20
CA ALA A 62 19.87 -4.48 -38.33
C ALA A 62 20.69 -3.85 -37.19
N LEU A 63 20.33 -4.19 -35.94
CA LEU A 63 21.10 -3.80 -34.76
C LEU A 63 22.20 -4.84 -34.49
N PRO A 64 23.46 -4.42 -34.25
CA PRO A 64 24.56 -5.34 -33.96
C PRO A 64 24.40 -6.14 -32.66
N TYR A 65 23.34 -5.89 -31.87
CA TYR A 65 23.04 -6.60 -30.62
C TYR A 65 21.54 -6.89 -30.47
N ALA A 66 20.80 -7.04 -31.57
CA ALA A 66 19.36 -7.31 -31.54
C ALA A 66 18.97 -8.49 -30.61
N PRO A 67 19.65 -9.66 -30.63
CA PRO A 67 19.31 -10.76 -29.74
C PRO A 67 19.41 -10.41 -28.25
N LEU A 68 20.44 -9.65 -27.85
CA LEU A 68 20.61 -9.21 -26.47
C LEU A 68 19.49 -8.25 -26.05
N LEU A 69 19.16 -7.27 -26.89
CA LEU A 69 18.08 -6.33 -26.62
C LEU A 69 16.74 -7.04 -26.44
N TRP A 70 16.41 -7.96 -27.35
CA TRP A 70 15.20 -8.78 -27.23
C TRP A 70 15.19 -9.63 -25.96
N GLY A 71 16.34 -10.22 -25.60
CA GLY A 71 16.50 -10.94 -24.34
C GLY A 71 16.21 -10.06 -23.11
N LEU A 72 16.74 -8.83 -23.09
CA LEU A 72 16.50 -7.88 -22.01
C LEU A 72 15.03 -7.41 -21.94
N LEU A 73 14.40 -7.14 -23.10
CA LEU A 73 12.98 -6.78 -23.15
C LEU A 73 12.09 -7.90 -22.64
N LEU A 74 12.36 -9.14 -23.05
CA LEU A 74 11.62 -10.32 -22.59
C LEU A 74 11.83 -10.56 -21.09
N ALA A 75 13.07 -10.44 -20.60
CA ALA A 75 13.38 -10.58 -19.19
C ALA A 75 12.69 -9.51 -18.33
N ALA A 76 12.75 -8.24 -18.75
CA ALA A 76 12.09 -7.13 -18.05
C ALA A 76 10.56 -7.29 -18.06
N THR A 77 9.98 -7.66 -19.20
CA THR A 77 8.53 -7.90 -19.33
C THR A 77 8.11 -9.08 -18.46
N GLY A 78 8.84 -10.20 -18.53
CA GLY A 78 8.59 -11.39 -17.70
C GLY A 78 8.67 -11.07 -16.22
N TYR A 79 9.70 -10.32 -15.78
CA TYR A 79 9.80 -9.86 -14.41
C TYR A 79 8.57 -9.05 -13.99
N GLN A 80 8.17 -8.03 -14.75
CA GLN A 80 7.01 -7.22 -14.39
C GLN A 80 5.71 -8.05 -14.38
N LEU A 81 5.53 -8.98 -15.32
CA LEU A 81 4.38 -9.88 -15.33
C LEU A 81 4.34 -10.79 -14.09
N THR A 82 5.49 -11.29 -13.59
CA THR A 82 5.52 -12.06 -12.33
C THR A 82 5.12 -11.21 -11.12
N ARG A 83 5.39 -9.90 -11.16
CA ARG A 83 4.98 -8.94 -10.11
C ARG A 83 3.50 -8.58 -10.20
N ILE A 84 2.90 -8.62 -11.40
CA ILE A 84 1.47 -8.37 -11.63
C ILE A 84 0.64 -9.63 -11.33
N TRP A 85 1.18 -10.82 -11.57
CA TRP A 85 0.48 -12.11 -11.47
C TRP A 85 -0.39 -12.27 -10.21
N PRO A 86 0.09 -11.96 -8.98
CA PRO A 86 -0.71 -12.12 -7.75
C PRO A 86 -2.00 -11.30 -7.70
N TYR A 87 -2.10 -10.24 -8.51
CA TYR A 87 -3.25 -9.33 -8.58
C TYR A 87 -4.22 -9.69 -9.70
N THR A 88 -4.06 -10.84 -10.35
CA THR A 88 -4.94 -11.31 -11.42
C THR A 88 -5.92 -12.37 -10.92
N PRO A 89 -7.11 -12.52 -11.53
CA PRO A 89 -8.07 -13.57 -11.17
C PRO A 89 -7.54 -15.01 -11.32
N LEU A 90 -6.45 -15.19 -12.06
CA LEU A 90 -5.83 -16.48 -12.32
C LEU A 90 -4.89 -16.92 -11.17
N HIS A 91 -4.50 -16.00 -10.29
CA HIS A 91 -3.69 -16.34 -9.13
C HIS A 91 -4.54 -16.92 -8.00
N ARG A 92 -3.98 -17.86 -7.24
CA ARG A 92 -4.64 -18.43 -6.06
C ARG A 92 -4.85 -17.35 -5.01
N LYS A 93 -6.00 -17.38 -4.33
CA LYS A 93 -6.27 -16.50 -3.18
C LYS A 93 -5.22 -16.75 -2.09
N GLN A 94 -4.66 -15.67 -1.53
CA GLN A 94 -3.72 -15.74 -0.40
C GLN A 94 -4.42 -15.87 0.95
N VAL A 95 -5.72 -15.54 1.00
CA VAL A 95 -6.55 -15.57 2.21
C VAL A 95 -7.78 -16.43 1.93
N LEU A 96 -8.21 -17.19 2.94
CA LEU A 96 -9.41 -18.02 2.87
C LEU A 96 -10.67 -17.16 2.83
N ASP A 97 -11.70 -17.65 2.14
CA ASP A 97 -13.02 -17.02 2.18
C ASP A 97 -13.63 -17.11 3.59
N ALA A 98 -14.29 -16.05 4.03
CA ALA A 98 -15.05 -16.04 5.28
C ALA A 98 -16.27 -16.96 5.14
N ARG A 99 -16.30 -18.06 5.92
CA ARG A 99 -17.39 -19.04 5.89
C ARG A 99 -18.36 -18.96 7.08
N ARG A 100 -18.01 -18.16 8.09
CA ARG A 100 -18.82 -18.01 9.30
C ARG A 100 -20.02 -17.13 9.01
N SER A 101 -21.12 -17.39 9.71
CA SER A 101 -22.33 -16.55 9.61
C SER A 101 -21.99 -15.11 9.99
N PRO A 102 -22.53 -14.09 9.30
CA PRO A 102 -22.43 -12.69 9.73
C PRO A 102 -22.95 -12.45 11.16
N THR A 103 -23.78 -13.36 11.69
CA THR A 103 -24.31 -13.29 13.06
C THR A 103 -23.38 -13.91 14.12
N ASP A 104 -22.22 -14.47 13.75
CA ASP A 104 -21.24 -15.04 14.67
C ASP A 104 -20.38 -13.93 15.30
N ASP A 105 -20.99 -13.12 16.17
CA ASP A 105 -20.33 -11.98 16.84
C ASP A 105 -19.08 -12.40 17.64
N ALA A 106 -19.02 -13.66 18.10
CA ALA A 106 -17.87 -14.19 18.83
C ALA A 106 -16.56 -14.15 18.01
N HIS A 107 -16.65 -14.28 16.68
CA HIS A 107 -15.51 -14.40 15.77
C HIS A 107 -15.42 -13.28 14.73
N HIS A 108 -16.30 -12.29 14.83
CA HIS A 108 -16.27 -11.09 14.02
C HIS A 108 -15.85 -9.90 14.88
N PHE A 109 -15.19 -8.96 14.25
CA PHE A 109 -14.97 -7.64 14.81
C PHE A 109 -14.87 -6.62 13.68
N SER A 110 -15.08 -5.37 14.04
CA SER A 110 -15.13 -4.23 13.14
C SER A 110 -14.04 -3.22 13.46
N ILE A 111 -13.47 -2.61 12.42
CA ILE A 111 -12.45 -1.58 12.55
C ILE A 111 -12.91 -0.36 11.76
N LEU A 112 -12.91 0.81 12.39
CA LEU A 112 -13.02 2.09 11.72
C LEU A 112 -11.63 2.71 11.60
N VAL A 113 -11.18 2.96 10.37
CA VAL A 113 -9.92 3.64 10.07
C VAL A 113 -10.23 5.00 9.47
N THR A 114 -9.69 6.06 10.06
CA THR A 114 -9.88 7.43 9.58
C THR A 114 -8.56 8.19 9.56
N ASN A 115 -8.24 8.77 8.42
CA ASN A 115 -7.29 9.87 8.34
C ASN A 115 -8.10 11.15 8.58
N VAL A 116 -7.84 11.84 9.69
CA VAL A 116 -8.66 12.96 10.12
C VAL A 116 -8.30 14.28 9.43
N LEU A 117 -7.20 14.29 8.67
CA LEU A 117 -6.48 15.48 8.20
C LEU A 117 -6.13 16.38 9.40
N MET A 118 -4.89 16.35 9.89
CA MET A 118 -4.51 16.96 11.20
C MET A 118 -5.09 18.36 11.44
N TYR A 119 -5.10 19.23 10.42
CA TYR A 119 -5.57 20.62 10.49
C TYR A 119 -7.09 20.78 10.49
N ASN A 120 -7.86 19.75 10.17
CA ASN A 120 -9.31 19.75 10.28
C ASN A 120 -9.70 19.83 11.76
N ARG A 121 -10.54 20.81 12.11
CA ARG A 121 -10.98 21.03 13.50
C ARG A 121 -12.45 20.65 13.75
N ASP A 122 -13.04 19.88 12.84
CA ASP A 122 -14.39 19.35 13.00
C ASP A 122 -14.37 17.89 13.49
N ALA A 123 -14.13 17.73 14.78
CA ALA A 123 -14.16 16.41 15.43
C ALA A 123 -15.58 15.85 15.56
N ALA A 124 -16.61 16.70 15.50
CA ALA A 124 -18.00 16.29 15.69
C ALA A 124 -18.46 15.31 14.60
N ARG A 125 -18.04 15.51 13.34
CA ARG A 125 -18.30 14.57 12.25
C ARG A 125 -17.65 13.21 12.49
N CYS A 126 -16.37 13.18 12.88
CA CYS A 126 -15.66 11.94 13.18
C CYS A 126 -16.33 11.18 14.34
N LEU A 127 -16.61 11.87 15.44
CA LEU A 127 -17.33 11.31 16.59
C LEU A 127 -18.74 10.84 16.22
N GLY A 128 -19.41 11.52 15.29
CA GLY A 128 -20.70 11.10 14.74
C GLY A 128 -20.63 9.72 14.09
N LEU A 129 -19.64 9.50 13.22
CA LEU A 129 -19.43 8.23 12.55
C LEU A 129 -19.06 7.11 13.53
N ILE A 130 -18.21 7.40 14.53
CA ILE A 130 -17.87 6.42 15.58
C ILE A 130 -19.13 6.01 16.36
N ARG A 131 -19.99 6.99 16.69
CA ARG A 131 -21.25 6.72 17.38
C ARG A 131 -22.26 5.96 16.53
N GLU A 132 -22.32 6.23 15.23
CA GLU A 132 -23.23 5.56 14.30
C GLU A 132 -22.83 4.09 14.08
N TYR A 133 -21.56 3.86 13.75
CA TYR A 133 -21.07 2.53 13.39
C TYR A 133 -20.69 1.66 14.58
N GLN A 134 -20.42 2.26 15.75
CA GLN A 134 -20.06 1.54 16.97
C GLN A 134 -18.96 0.47 16.76
N PRO A 135 -17.84 0.78 16.07
CA PRO A 135 -16.83 -0.22 15.72
C PRO A 135 -16.16 -0.82 16.97
N ASP A 136 -15.57 -2.01 16.85
CA ASP A 136 -14.80 -2.62 17.94
C ASP A 136 -13.45 -1.93 18.15
N VAL A 137 -12.81 -1.49 17.07
CA VAL A 137 -11.53 -0.76 17.08
C VAL A 137 -11.66 0.51 16.24
N VAL A 138 -11.17 1.63 16.77
CA VAL A 138 -11.00 2.90 16.04
C VAL A 138 -9.52 3.19 15.90
N LEU A 139 -9.08 3.42 14.66
CA LEU A 139 -7.76 3.95 14.32
C LEU A 139 -7.93 5.32 13.68
N ALA A 140 -7.44 6.36 14.35
CA ALA A 140 -7.34 7.70 13.78
C ALA A 140 -5.86 8.03 13.50
N VAL A 141 -5.54 8.39 12.26
CA VAL A 141 -4.20 8.81 11.83
C VAL A 141 -4.20 10.29 11.44
N GLU A 142 -3.02 10.90 11.35
CA GLU A 142 -2.82 12.36 11.27
C GLU A 142 -3.36 13.12 12.48
N THR A 143 -3.08 12.60 13.68
CA THR A 143 -3.62 13.15 14.93
C THR A 143 -2.56 13.85 15.77
N ASP A 144 -2.91 15.01 16.31
CA ASP A 144 -2.14 15.78 17.28
C ASP A 144 -2.79 15.71 18.67
N ASP A 145 -2.22 16.41 19.65
CA ASP A 145 -2.80 16.49 21.01
C ASP A 145 -4.21 17.10 21.02
N TRP A 146 -4.51 17.99 20.06
CA TRP A 146 -5.86 18.52 19.91
C TRP A 146 -6.83 17.40 19.54
N TRP A 147 -6.50 16.56 18.56
CA TRP A 147 -7.33 15.41 18.19
C TRP A 147 -7.48 14.40 19.34
N LEU A 148 -6.41 14.14 20.10
CA LEU A 148 -6.49 13.30 21.30
C LEU A 148 -7.50 13.87 22.30
N SER A 149 -7.46 15.18 22.55
CA SER A 149 -8.41 15.84 23.46
C SER A 149 -9.87 15.69 23.02
N GLN A 150 -10.14 15.78 21.71
CA GLN A 150 -11.50 15.68 21.18
C GLN A 150 -12.02 14.24 21.24
N LEU A 151 -11.18 13.27 20.87
CA LEU A 151 -11.54 11.86 20.85
C LEU A 151 -11.52 11.23 22.25
N ALA A 152 -10.90 11.86 23.26
CA ALA A 152 -10.90 11.35 24.63
C ALA A 152 -12.32 11.06 25.18
N SER A 153 -13.34 11.72 24.65
CA SER A 153 -14.75 11.51 24.98
C SER A 153 -15.27 10.08 24.72
N ILE A 154 -14.66 9.31 23.82
CA ILE A 154 -15.07 7.92 23.55
C ILE A 154 -14.38 6.89 24.47
N THR A 155 -13.37 7.30 25.24
CA THR A 155 -12.59 6.40 26.11
C THR A 155 -13.44 5.53 27.05
N PRO A 156 -14.55 6.03 27.66
CA PRO A 156 -15.41 5.19 28.49
C PRO A 156 -15.98 3.97 27.76
N ASP A 157 -16.34 4.12 26.49
CA ASP A 157 -16.86 3.04 25.64
C ASP A 157 -15.73 2.22 24.99
N TYR A 158 -14.54 2.81 24.86
CA TYR A 158 -13.35 2.23 24.23
C TYR A 158 -12.13 2.25 25.17
N PRO A 159 -12.14 1.48 26.28
CA PRO A 159 -11.16 1.62 27.35
C PRO A 159 -9.75 1.12 26.97
N HIS A 160 -9.61 0.32 25.92
CA HIS A 160 -8.32 -0.26 25.53
C HIS A 160 -7.64 0.61 24.47
N THR A 161 -6.76 1.50 24.92
CA THR A 161 -6.15 2.50 24.03
C THR A 161 -4.64 2.33 23.82
N CYS A 162 -4.11 2.91 22.75
CA CYS A 162 -2.68 3.06 22.51
C CYS A 162 -2.48 4.28 21.60
N HIS A 163 -1.78 5.29 22.07
CA HIS A 163 -1.74 6.61 21.43
C HIS A 163 -0.30 7.06 21.21
N ALA A 164 -0.10 7.73 20.09
CA ALA A 164 1.09 8.50 19.75
C ALA A 164 0.64 9.73 18.93
N PRO A 165 -0.04 10.72 19.55
CA PRO A 165 -0.30 11.99 18.88
C PRO A 165 1.04 12.66 18.55
N LEU A 166 1.16 13.23 17.34
CA LEU A 166 2.38 13.89 16.90
C LEU A 166 2.03 15.15 16.10
N PRO A 167 2.77 16.25 16.27
CA PRO A 167 2.52 17.52 15.58
C PRO A 167 3.04 17.54 14.13
N ASN A 168 3.39 16.39 13.56
CA ASN A 168 4.04 16.24 12.25
C ASN A 168 3.15 15.52 11.21
N THR A 169 1.83 15.53 11.37
CA THR A 169 0.86 14.78 10.52
C THR A 169 0.98 13.26 10.55
N TYR A 170 1.89 12.67 11.33
CA TYR A 170 2.02 11.21 11.41
C TYR A 170 1.40 10.59 12.66
N GLY A 171 0.88 11.40 13.59
CA GLY A 171 0.37 10.87 14.85
C GLY A 171 -0.80 9.92 14.69
N MET A 172 -0.92 8.99 15.64
CA MET A 172 -1.86 7.87 15.60
C MET A 172 -2.57 7.69 16.95
N LEU A 173 -3.88 7.51 16.93
CA LEU A 173 -4.69 7.18 18.10
C LEU A 173 -5.45 5.87 17.87
N VAL A 174 -5.22 4.89 18.74
CA VAL A 174 -5.96 3.62 18.75
C VAL A 174 -6.89 3.56 19.97
N PHE A 175 -8.16 3.27 19.73
CA PHE A 175 -9.17 3.01 20.74
C PHE A 175 -9.83 1.65 20.47
N SER A 176 -10.13 0.87 21.50
CA SER A 176 -10.74 -0.44 21.33
C SER A 176 -11.70 -0.78 22.48
N ARG A 177 -12.84 -1.38 22.11
CA ARG A 177 -13.80 -2.00 23.04
C ARG A 177 -13.31 -3.35 23.51
N LEU A 178 -12.60 -4.05 22.64
CA LEU A 178 -12.04 -5.37 22.90
C LEU A 178 -10.63 -5.24 23.53
N PRO A 179 -10.21 -6.18 24.40
CA PRO A 179 -8.89 -6.14 25.01
C PRO A 179 -7.77 -6.11 23.97
N LEU A 180 -6.85 -5.16 24.13
CA LEU A 180 -5.61 -5.09 23.38
C LEU A 180 -4.47 -5.68 24.23
N VAL A 181 -3.81 -6.71 23.71
CA VAL A 181 -2.74 -7.47 24.35
C VAL A 181 -1.42 -7.18 23.64
N GLU A 182 -0.32 -7.06 24.40
CA GLU A 182 1.03 -6.78 23.86
C GLU A 182 1.06 -5.57 22.92
N LYS A 183 0.30 -4.53 23.26
CA LYS A 183 0.16 -3.32 22.44
C LYS A 183 1.33 -2.36 22.65
N GLU A 184 1.89 -1.87 21.56
CA GLU A 184 3.01 -0.95 21.55
C GLU A 184 2.98 -0.07 20.29
N ILE A 185 3.49 1.17 20.43
CA ILE A 185 3.83 2.00 19.29
C ILE A 185 5.32 1.82 18.99
N ARG A 186 5.65 1.56 17.73
CA ARG A 186 7.02 1.41 17.21
C ARG A 186 7.25 2.37 16.05
N PHE A 187 8.51 2.75 15.83
CA PHE A 187 8.93 3.63 14.74
C PHE A 187 9.73 2.81 13.73
N LEU A 188 9.02 2.06 12.88
CA LEU A 188 9.64 1.03 12.01
C LEU A 188 10.20 1.57 10.70
N LEU A 189 9.54 2.58 10.13
CA LEU A 189 9.93 3.16 8.84
C LEU A 189 10.92 4.30 9.07
N GLU A 190 10.51 5.30 9.83
CA GLU A 190 11.29 6.48 10.19
C GLU A 190 11.08 6.80 11.68
N PRO A 191 12.04 7.46 12.35
CA PRO A 191 12.00 7.72 13.80
C PRO A 191 10.80 8.53 14.29
N ASP A 192 10.08 9.21 13.38
CA ASP A 192 8.97 10.10 13.65
C ASP A 192 7.64 9.65 13.00
N ILE A 193 7.62 8.44 12.43
CA ILE A 193 6.43 7.79 11.88
C ILE A 193 6.02 6.61 12.76
N PRO A 194 4.94 6.74 13.56
CA PRO A 194 4.49 5.70 14.47
C PRO A 194 3.73 4.59 13.72
N SER A 195 3.95 3.37 14.19
CA SER A 195 3.24 2.15 13.79
C SER A 195 2.73 1.45 15.04
N PHE A 196 1.48 1.01 15.03
CA PHE A 196 0.92 0.21 16.12
C PHE A 196 1.19 -1.28 15.87
N HIS A 197 1.66 -1.96 16.91
CA HIS A 197 1.76 -3.41 16.96
C HIS A 197 1.03 -3.92 18.20
N GLY A 198 0.24 -4.97 18.04
CA GLY A 198 -0.40 -5.64 19.17
C GLY A 198 -1.36 -6.72 18.70
N ARG A 199 -2.14 -7.22 19.64
CA ARG A 199 -3.20 -8.21 19.37
C ARG A 199 -4.51 -7.74 19.95
N VAL A 200 -5.60 -7.95 19.23
CA VAL A 200 -6.95 -7.83 19.79
C VAL A 200 -7.45 -9.21 20.19
N GLN A 201 -8.00 -9.31 21.39
CA GLN A 201 -8.69 -10.51 21.84
C GLN A 201 -10.17 -10.42 21.45
N LEU A 202 -10.61 -11.30 20.56
CA LEU A 202 -12.02 -11.39 20.16
C LEU A 202 -12.88 -11.89 21.32
N ARG A 203 -14.19 -11.71 21.18
CA ARG A 203 -15.20 -12.24 22.11
C ARG A 203 -15.10 -13.77 22.29
N SER A 204 -14.64 -14.50 21.27
CA SER A 204 -14.33 -15.94 21.35
C SER A 204 -13.07 -16.28 22.17
N GLY A 205 -12.28 -15.27 22.55
CA GLY A 205 -10.96 -15.43 23.16
C GLY A 205 -9.82 -15.60 22.15
N THR A 206 -10.12 -15.69 20.85
CA THR A 206 -9.10 -15.78 19.80
C THR A 206 -8.30 -14.48 19.72
N LEU A 207 -6.97 -14.60 19.63
CA LEU A 207 -6.07 -13.45 19.45
C LEU A 207 -5.85 -13.20 17.96
N VAL A 208 -6.06 -11.95 17.52
CA VAL A 208 -5.81 -11.49 16.15
C VAL A 208 -4.71 -10.43 16.17
N ASN A 209 -3.67 -10.62 15.36
CA ASN A 209 -2.58 -9.64 15.23
C ASN A 209 -3.08 -8.38 14.51
N LEU A 210 -2.79 -7.23 15.09
CA LEU A 210 -3.06 -5.91 14.53
C LEU A 210 -1.72 -5.21 14.25
N HIS A 211 -1.56 -4.80 13.00
CA HIS A 211 -0.42 -4.01 12.52
C HIS A 211 -0.98 -2.79 11.80
N PHE A 212 -0.89 -1.62 12.44
CA PHE A 212 -1.32 -0.36 11.81
C PHE A 212 -0.10 0.45 11.42
N VAL A 213 -0.07 0.85 10.15
CA VAL A 213 1.01 1.61 9.54
C VAL A 213 0.41 2.80 8.80
N HIS A 214 1.07 3.95 8.86
CA HIS A 214 0.73 5.15 8.09
C HIS A 214 2.00 5.62 7.36
N PRO A 215 2.30 5.02 6.20
CA PRO A 215 3.52 5.31 5.43
C PRO A 215 3.47 6.67 4.75
#